data_AF-A0A5J4UFR5-F1
#
_entry.id   AF-A0A5J4UFR5-F1
#
_cell.length_a   1.000
_cell.length_b   1.000
_cell.length_c   1.000
_cell.angle_alpha   90.00
_cell.angle_beta   90.00
_cell.angle_gamma   90.00
#
_symmetry.space_group_name_H-M   'P 1'
#
loop_
_entity.id
_entity.type
_entity.pdbx_description
1 polymer ?
#
loop_
_entity_poly.entity_id
_entity_poly.type
_entity_poly.pdbx_seq_one_letter_code
_entity_poly.pdbx_strand_id
1 'polypeptide(L)'
;MRLPVFCLIYAVFHPHDGIRFQTQFIIYVALSGHHMNTGEKHSPLMLISHALAFLNRSDGYKEIIVMKGQFDEPMLVIRDVVLTLTGQDSNIIIQDFLLFRKAEISYTATLLDCDAGSNIIVKRCVLINDKDAQPNDIFNAGIFNGLFTSGGIFDTLIENSQMTDEPAITFDSNTRDFDFNLIQKNVNNECQFKSGSQPESNPSFILFELYNVTFRNTSTSNTFNPFISIITTPSMSVTFDLCTFERCTNVLIQLSRSYFNPDYGQIGQIVFKHCIWNSNGLIWNQQLKDWDQTQQVESGAITVQYTDFPAELDYTIDSDCNINTGNVIVENCVFMDSVGTIASDILIEEDLLTRQLITFKNCTYGKELQLKKQH
;
A
#
# COMPACT_ATOMS: atom_id res chain seq x y z
N MET A 1 -22.93 14.54 -34.51
CA MET A 1 -22.79 15.60 -33.48
C MET A 1 -22.89 14.96 -32.12
N ARG A 2 -21.76 14.80 -31.41
CA ARG A 2 -21.71 14.32 -30.02
C ARG A 2 -21.24 15.50 -29.17
N LEU A 3 -22.06 15.88 -28.19
CA LEU A 3 -21.74 16.86 -27.16
C LEU A 3 -20.68 16.28 -26.19
N PRO A 4 -19.75 17.08 -25.67
CA PRO A 4 -18.85 16.64 -24.62
C PRO A 4 -19.57 16.65 -23.26
N VAL A 5 -19.33 15.60 -22.47
CA VAL A 5 -19.71 15.49 -21.06
C VAL A 5 -18.76 16.36 -20.25
N PHE A 6 -19.30 17.36 -19.56
CA PHE A 6 -18.57 18.14 -18.56
C PHE A 6 -18.36 17.28 -17.31
N CYS A 7 -17.10 17.13 -16.91
CA CYS A 7 -16.73 16.55 -15.61
C CYS A 7 -17.03 17.58 -14.52
N LEU A 8 -17.95 17.24 -13.60
CA LEU A 8 -18.35 18.08 -12.49
C LEU A 8 -17.34 17.86 -11.34
N ILE A 9 -16.55 18.87 -11.00
CA ILE A 9 -15.65 18.85 -9.84
C ILE A 9 -16.50 19.11 -8.59
N TYR A 10 -16.52 18.16 -7.64
CA TYR A 10 -17.12 18.37 -6.33
C TYR A 10 -16.22 19.30 -5.50
N ALA A 11 -16.71 20.51 -5.21
CA ALA A 11 -16.16 21.35 -4.15
C ALA A 11 -16.85 20.99 -2.83
N VAL A 12 -16.09 20.56 -1.82
CA VAL A 12 -16.59 20.44 -0.45
C VAL A 12 -16.61 21.84 0.16
N PHE A 13 -17.80 22.36 0.43
CA PHE A 13 -18.01 23.69 1.01
C PHE A 13 -18.03 23.62 2.55
N HIS A 14 -17.01 24.18 3.20
CA HIS A 14 -17.12 24.67 4.58
C HIS A 14 -17.38 26.17 4.55
N PRO A 15 -18.51 26.66 5.09
CA PRO A 15 -18.93 28.03 4.88
C PRO A 15 -18.36 28.94 5.96
N HIS A 16 -17.03 29.09 6.10
CA HIS A 16 -16.48 30.18 6.94
C HIS A 16 -15.08 30.71 6.57
N ASP A 17 -14.36 30.12 5.62
CA ASP A 17 -13.05 30.65 5.20
C ASP A 17 -13.10 31.21 3.77
N GLY A 18 -12.51 32.40 3.59
CA GLY A 18 -12.51 33.13 2.33
C GLY A 18 -12.03 32.28 1.15
N ILE A 19 -12.64 32.49 -0.02
CA ILE A 19 -12.34 31.80 -1.28
C ILE A 19 -10.86 32.00 -1.64
N ARG A 20 -10.00 31.06 -1.25
CA ARG A 20 -8.66 30.90 -1.83
C ARG A 20 -8.82 30.09 -3.11
N PHE A 21 -8.67 30.74 -4.26
CA PHE A 21 -8.46 30.02 -5.51
C PHE A 21 -7.14 29.25 -5.38
N GLN A 22 -7.20 27.94 -5.13
CA GLN A 22 -6.02 27.10 -5.24
C GLN A 22 -5.67 26.97 -6.73
N THR A 23 -4.59 27.62 -7.13
CA THR A 23 -4.03 27.49 -8.48
C THR A 23 -3.58 26.04 -8.67
N GLN A 24 -4.18 25.32 -9.62
CA GLN A 24 -3.70 24.00 -10.02
C GLN A 24 -2.42 24.15 -10.83
N PHE A 25 -1.32 23.57 -10.33
CA PHE A 25 -0.05 23.54 -11.05
C PHE A 25 0.11 22.19 -11.75
N ILE A 26 0.09 22.21 -13.09
CA ILE A 26 0.28 20.99 -13.90
C ILE A 26 1.66 21.05 -14.56
N ILE A 27 2.48 20.04 -14.30
CA ILE A 27 3.80 19.87 -14.92
C ILE A 27 3.76 18.67 -15.86
N TYR A 28 4.28 18.83 -17.07
CA TYR A 28 4.40 17.79 -18.07
C TYR A 28 5.82 17.25 -18.13
N VAL A 29 5.95 15.92 -18.14
CA VAL A 29 7.23 15.20 -18.28
C VAL A 29 7.20 14.32 -19.51
N ALA A 30 8.25 14.34 -20.33
CA ALA A 30 8.35 13.52 -21.54
C ALA A 30 9.81 13.18 -21.85
N LEU A 31 10.06 12.02 -22.47
CA LEU A 31 11.42 11.61 -22.89
C LEU A 31 12.05 12.57 -23.91
N SER A 32 11.24 13.26 -24.71
CA SER A 32 11.69 14.31 -25.65
C SER A 32 11.87 15.68 -24.98
N GLY A 33 11.61 15.78 -23.67
CA GLY A 33 11.77 17.00 -22.90
C GLY A 33 13.22 17.39 -22.67
N HIS A 34 13.42 18.46 -21.90
CA HIS A 34 14.75 18.97 -21.55
C HIS A 34 14.78 19.44 -20.09
N HIS A 35 15.91 19.30 -19.41
CA HIS A 35 16.04 19.64 -17.98
C HIS A 35 15.82 21.12 -17.65
N MET A 36 15.98 21.99 -18.65
CA MET A 36 15.83 23.45 -18.53
C MET A 36 14.44 23.94 -18.95
N ASN A 37 13.53 23.04 -19.33
CA ASN A 37 12.19 23.41 -19.74
C ASN A 37 11.33 23.88 -18.57
N THR A 38 10.26 24.61 -18.87
CA THR A 38 9.36 25.17 -17.85
C THR A 38 8.38 24.13 -17.28
N GLY A 39 8.25 22.96 -17.91
CA GLY A 39 7.31 21.93 -17.51
C GLY A 39 5.91 22.12 -18.11
N GLU A 40 5.75 23.04 -19.06
CA GLU A 40 4.50 23.20 -19.81
C GLU A 40 4.31 22.10 -20.86
N LYS A 41 3.08 21.87 -21.33
CA LYS A 41 2.76 20.79 -22.28
C LYS A 41 3.61 20.80 -23.56
N HIS A 42 3.97 21.98 -24.06
CA HIS A 42 4.77 22.16 -25.27
C HIS A 42 6.27 22.33 -24.99
N SER A 43 6.65 22.34 -23.71
CA SER A 43 8.02 22.41 -23.20
C SER A 43 8.13 21.51 -21.96
N PRO A 44 8.00 20.18 -22.12
CA PRO A 44 7.96 19.26 -20.99
C PRO A 44 9.35 19.09 -20.38
N LEU A 45 9.40 18.79 -19.08
CA LEU A 45 10.64 18.36 -18.42
C LEU A 45 11.02 16.95 -18.89
N MET A 46 12.31 16.61 -18.80
CA MET A 46 12.78 15.27 -19.19
C MET A 46 12.62 14.22 -18.08
N LEU A 47 12.67 14.65 -16.81
CA LEU A 47 12.69 13.77 -15.64
C LEU A 47 11.53 14.09 -14.68
N ILE A 48 10.93 13.05 -14.11
CA ILE A 48 9.90 13.11 -13.08
C ILE A 48 10.47 13.67 -11.78
N SER A 49 11.69 13.25 -11.40
CA SER A 49 12.40 13.78 -10.23
C SER A 49 12.61 15.30 -10.30
N HIS A 50 12.87 15.83 -11.50
CA HIS A 50 12.96 17.29 -11.72
C HIS A 50 11.61 17.97 -11.48
N ALA A 51 10.53 17.41 -12.02
CA ALA A 51 9.18 17.92 -11.79
C ALA A 51 8.83 17.91 -10.30
N LEU A 52 9.14 16.83 -9.58
CA LEU A 52 8.98 16.73 -8.12
C LEU A 52 9.77 17.82 -7.38
N ALA A 53 11.02 18.08 -7.77
CA ALA A 53 11.83 19.13 -7.15
C ALA A 53 11.23 20.54 -7.34
N PHE A 54 10.56 20.82 -8.47
CA PHE A 54 9.79 22.06 -8.66
C PHE A 54 8.56 22.11 -7.74
N LEU A 55 7.88 20.98 -7.58
CA LEU A 55 6.70 20.87 -6.73
C LEU A 55 7.05 21.04 -5.24
N ASN A 56 8.17 20.52 -4.75
CA ASN A 56 8.54 20.61 -3.33
C ASN A 56 8.79 22.05 -2.83
N ARG A 57 8.82 23.04 -3.73
CA ARG A 57 9.11 24.47 -3.42
C ARG A 57 7.89 25.39 -3.44
N SER A 58 6.71 24.89 -3.80
CA SER A 58 5.48 25.71 -3.91
C SER A 58 4.41 25.23 -2.93
N ASP A 59 3.34 25.99 -2.71
CA ASP A 59 2.16 25.54 -1.96
C ASP A 59 1.01 25.22 -2.94
N GLY A 60 0.09 24.31 -2.57
CA GLY A 60 -1.13 24.00 -3.33
C GLY A 60 -1.16 22.65 -4.06
N TYR A 61 -2.31 22.34 -4.68
CA TYR A 61 -2.54 21.09 -5.43
C TYR A 61 -1.72 21.06 -6.73
N LYS A 62 -1.03 19.95 -6.95
CA LYS A 62 -0.08 19.80 -8.05
C LYS A 62 -0.24 18.47 -8.74
N GLU A 63 -0.03 18.48 -10.04
CA GLU A 63 -0.19 17.32 -10.89
C GLU A 63 1.02 17.20 -11.82
N ILE A 64 1.60 16.01 -11.88
CA ILE A 64 2.62 15.66 -12.86
C ILE A 64 1.95 14.74 -13.88
N ILE A 65 1.78 15.25 -15.10
CA ILE A 65 1.34 14.45 -16.24
C ILE A 65 2.59 13.96 -16.95
N VAL A 66 2.86 12.67 -16.79
CA VAL A 66 3.95 12.04 -17.53
C VAL A 66 3.38 11.59 -18.88
N MET A 67 4.14 11.84 -19.94
CA MET A 67 3.82 11.36 -21.28
C MET A 67 4.38 9.95 -21.47
N LYS A 68 3.77 9.17 -22.37
CA LYS A 68 4.20 7.82 -22.73
C LYS A 68 5.72 7.70 -22.86
N GLY A 69 6.30 6.76 -22.12
CA GLY A 69 7.75 6.56 -22.07
C GLY A 69 8.17 5.61 -20.95
N GLN A 70 9.45 5.23 -20.95
CA GLN A 70 10.11 4.47 -19.90
C GLN A 70 11.05 5.42 -19.15
N PHE A 71 10.83 5.60 -17.86
CA PHE A 71 11.59 6.49 -16.98
C PHE A 71 12.36 5.65 -15.98
N ASP A 72 13.67 5.77 -15.99
CA ASP A 72 14.60 5.03 -15.15
C ASP A 72 15.10 5.95 -14.03
N GLU A 73 14.26 6.18 -13.02
CA GLU A 73 14.57 7.08 -11.90
C GLU A 73 13.74 6.74 -10.64
N PRO A 74 14.35 6.81 -9.45
CA PRO A 74 13.63 6.71 -8.20
C PRO A 74 12.96 8.05 -7.87
N MET A 75 11.86 7.98 -7.12
CA MET A 75 11.11 9.15 -6.69
C MET A 75 10.99 9.18 -5.18
N LEU A 76 11.39 10.31 -4.61
CA LEU A 76 11.17 10.64 -3.20
C LEU A 76 10.11 11.73 -3.11
N VAL A 77 9.01 11.42 -2.41
CA VAL A 77 7.90 12.34 -2.16
C VAL A 77 7.98 12.78 -0.70
N ILE A 78 8.35 14.04 -0.49
CA ILE A 78 8.50 14.62 0.85
C ILE A 78 7.50 15.75 1.07
N ARG A 79 7.08 15.94 2.33
CA ARG A 79 6.17 17.01 2.82
C ARG A 79 4.71 16.82 2.36
N ASP A 80 3.84 17.75 2.77
CA ASP A 80 2.40 17.80 2.43
C ASP A 80 2.16 18.12 0.94
N VAL A 81 2.74 17.34 0.03
CA VAL A 81 2.57 17.45 -1.41
C VAL A 81 1.52 16.43 -1.83
N VAL A 82 0.50 16.90 -2.55
CA VAL A 82 -0.37 16.02 -3.32
C VAL A 82 0.33 15.75 -4.64
N LEU A 83 0.92 14.56 -4.79
CA LEU A 83 1.50 14.12 -6.06
C LEU A 83 0.45 13.32 -6.83
N THR A 84 -0.07 13.86 -7.92
CA THR A 84 -0.80 13.06 -8.90
C THR A 84 0.11 12.75 -10.07
N LEU A 85 0.51 11.48 -10.21
CA LEU A 85 1.25 10.96 -11.33
C LEU A 85 0.29 10.26 -12.30
N THR A 86 0.12 10.86 -13.47
CA THR A 86 -0.85 10.37 -14.45
C THR A 86 -0.18 9.90 -15.73
N GLY A 87 -0.44 8.63 -16.08
CA GLY A 87 -0.14 8.07 -17.39
C GLY A 87 -1.03 8.62 -18.51
N GLN A 88 -0.44 9.36 -19.45
CA GLN A 88 -1.07 9.64 -20.74
C GLN A 88 -0.83 8.44 -21.68
N ASP A 89 -1.86 7.61 -21.88
CA ASP A 89 -1.89 6.42 -22.75
C ASP A 89 -1.09 5.19 -22.26
N SER A 90 -1.63 4.50 -21.23
CA SER A 90 -1.38 3.12 -20.72
C SER A 90 0.03 2.53 -20.71
N ASN A 91 1.08 3.30 -20.98
CA ASN A 91 2.44 2.78 -21.22
C ASN A 91 3.46 3.76 -20.62
N ILE A 92 3.27 4.13 -19.36
CA ILE A 92 4.33 4.77 -18.58
C ILE A 92 4.94 3.72 -17.72
N ILE A 93 6.16 3.34 -18.08
CA ILE A 93 6.95 2.42 -17.28
C ILE A 93 7.86 3.30 -16.42
N ILE A 94 7.70 3.19 -15.12
CA ILE A 94 8.64 3.77 -14.17
C ILE A 94 9.40 2.61 -13.56
N GLN A 95 10.71 2.71 -13.60
CA GLN A 95 11.60 1.72 -13.02
C GLN A 95 12.86 2.41 -12.47
N ASP A 96 13.71 1.66 -11.79
CA ASP A 96 15.10 2.04 -11.55
C ASP A 96 16.00 0.80 -11.58
N PHE A 97 16.66 0.56 -12.73
CA PHE A 97 17.55 -0.59 -12.90
C PHE A 97 19.00 -0.32 -12.50
N LEU A 98 19.48 0.93 -12.63
CA LEU A 98 20.91 1.24 -12.70
C LEU A 98 21.48 1.83 -11.41
N LEU A 99 20.67 2.56 -10.64
CA LEU A 99 21.15 3.20 -9.41
C LEU A 99 21.34 2.17 -8.29
N PHE A 100 20.40 1.24 -8.16
CA PHE A 100 20.36 0.28 -7.04
C PHE A 100 21.16 -1.00 -7.26
N ARG A 101 21.36 -1.47 -8.51
CA ARG A 101 22.28 -2.59 -8.81
C ARG A 101 23.72 -2.32 -8.36
N LYS A 102 24.12 -1.04 -8.21
CA LYS A 102 25.48 -0.62 -7.79
C LYS A 102 25.56 -0.09 -6.36
N ALA A 103 24.43 0.20 -5.72
CA ALA A 103 24.37 0.62 -4.34
C ALA A 103 24.15 -0.60 -3.44
N GLU A 104 25.20 -1.40 -3.23
CA GLU A 104 25.21 -2.67 -2.46
C GLU A 104 24.79 -2.55 -0.97
N ILE A 105 24.12 -1.49 -0.53
CA ILE A 105 23.97 -1.15 0.90
C ILE A 105 22.65 -0.50 1.33
N SER A 106 21.74 -0.10 0.45
CA SER A 106 20.47 0.52 0.89
C SER A 106 19.34 -0.50 0.92
N TYR A 107 19.18 -1.20 2.05
CA TYR A 107 18.11 -2.18 2.29
C TYR A 107 16.69 -1.56 2.33
N THR A 108 16.59 -0.24 2.29
CA THR A 108 15.33 0.50 2.47
C THR A 108 14.94 1.32 1.24
N ALA A 109 15.67 1.19 0.14
CA ALA A 109 15.38 1.97 -1.05
C ALA A 109 14.06 1.51 -1.69
N THR A 110 13.23 2.44 -2.15
CA THR A 110 12.05 2.10 -2.94
C THR A 110 11.89 3.01 -4.16
N LEU A 111 11.21 2.53 -5.20
CA LEU A 111 10.92 3.30 -6.41
C LEU A 111 10.06 4.54 -6.09
N LEU A 112 9.08 4.37 -5.21
CA LEU A 112 8.25 5.42 -4.64
C LEU A 112 8.39 5.41 -3.12
N ASP A 113 9.21 6.32 -2.58
CA ASP A 113 9.37 6.50 -1.14
C ASP A 113 8.61 7.74 -0.68
N CYS A 114 7.64 7.57 0.21
CA CYS A 114 6.73 8.63 0.67
C CYS A 114 6.91 8.89 2.17
N ASP A 115 7.25 10.14 2.50
CA ASP A 115 7.36 10.61 3.88
C ASP A 115 5.99 10.70 4.57
N ALA A 116 6.02 10.76 5.90
CA ALA A 116 4.83 10.95 6.72
C ALA A 116 4.03 12.21 6.35
N GLY A 117 2.72 12.07 6.19
CA GLY A 117 1.80 13.15 5.80
C GLY A 117 1.65 13.35 4.29
N SER A 118 2.41 12.63 3.47
CA SER A 118 2.30 12.71 2.01
C SER A 118 0.93 12.25 1.51
N ASN A 119 0.49 12.81 0.38
CA ASN A 119 -0.69 12.33 -0.34
C ASN A 119 -0.31 11.99 -1.79
N ILE A 120 -0.40 10.73 -2.16
CA ILE A 120 0.07 10.25 -3.47
C ILE A 120 -1.06 9.58 -4.25
N ILE A 121 -1.19 9.97 -5.51
CA ILE A 121 -2.09 9.37 -6.47
C ILE A 121 -1.27 8.90 -7.67
N VAL A 122 -1.23 7.59 -7.91
CA VAL A 122 -0.62 7.00 -9.11
C VAL A 122 -1.71 6.43 -10.00
N LYS A 123 -1.76 6.83 -11.28
CA LYS A 123 -2.81 6.41 -12.20
C LYS A 123 -2.27 5.99 -13.56
N ARG A 124 -2.72 4.84 -14.05
CA ARG A 124 -2.41 4.33 -15.41
C ARG A 124 -0.91 4.18 -15.67
N CYS A 125 -0.20 3.68 -14.67
CA CYS A 125 1.24 3.43 -14.74
C CYS A 125 1.54 1.94 -14.78
N VAL A 126 2.78 1.64 -15.13
CA VAL A 126 3.41 0.35 -14.90
C VAL A 126 4.62 0.62 -14.01
N LEU A 127 4.59 0.10 -12.78
CA LEU A 127 5.66 0.23 -11.81
C LEU A 127 6.44 -1.07 -11.78
N ILE A 128 7.73 -1.02 -12.10
CA ILE A 128 8.59 -2.20 -12.21
C ILE A 128 9.90 -1.93 -11.48
N ASN A 129 10.37 -2.89 -10.68
CA ASN A 129 11.74 -2.84 -10.15
C ASN A 129 12.74 -3.33 -11.22
N ASP A 130 12.83 -4.65 -11.45
CA ASP A 130 13.65 -5.18 -12.55
C ASP A 130 13.17 -6.49 -13.16
N LYS A 131 12.43 -6.47 -14.28
CA LYS A 131 11.89 -7.71 -14.91
C LYS A 131 12.95 -8.78 -15.30
N ASP A 132 14.22 -8.40 -15.48
CA ASP A 132 15.30 -9.24 -16.01
C ASP A 132 16.32 -9.66 -14.91
N ALA A 133 16.01 -9.34 -13.65
CA ALA A 133 16.75 -9.75 -12.44
C ALA A 133 17.12 -11.25 -12.45
N GLN A 134 18.39 -11.55 -12.16
CA GLN A 134 18.89 -12.93 -12.02
C GLN A 134 18.97 -13.35 -10.54
N PRO A 135 18.92 -14.66 -10.22
CA PRO A 135 18.82 -15.16 -8.84
C PRO A 135 19.84 -14.69 -7.79
N ASN A 136 20.99 -14.16 -8.22
CA ASN A 136 22.06 -13.65 -7.35
C ASN A 136 22.24 -12.13 -7.45
N ASP A 137 21.40 -11.45 -8.24
CA ASP A 137 21.40 -10.02 -8.28
C ASP A 137 20.82 -9.53 -6.94
N ILE A 138 21.57 -8.70 -6.22
CA ILE A 138 21.12 -8.13 -4.95
C ILE A 138 20.31 -6.88 -5.27
N PHE A 139 18.99 -6.98 -5.12
CA PHE A 139 18.06 -5.85 -5.28
C PHE A 139 17.38 -5.54 -3.97
N ASN A 140 17.70 -4.39 -3.38
CA ASN A 140 17.03 -3.93 -2.18
C ASN A 140 15.85 -2.98 -2.47
N ALA A 141 15.47 -2.82 -3.73
CA ALA A 141 14.47 -1.84 -4.11
C ALA A 141 13.05 -2.40 -3.94
N GLY A 142 12.31 -1.90 -2.96
CA GLY A 142 10.85 -2.02 -2.97
C GLY A 142 10.25 -1.15 -4.07
N ILE A 143 8.99 -1.36 -4.41
CA ILE A 143 8.26 -0.52 -5.38
C ILE A 143 7.62 0.67 -4.68
N PHE A 144 7.04 0.47 -3.50
CA PHE A 144 6.32 1.51 -2.79
C PHE A 144 6.53 1.39 -1.29
N ASN A 145 6.97 2.48 -0.67
CA ASN A 145 7.00 2.64 0.77
C ASN A 145 6.16 3.85 1.17
N GLY A 146 5.05 3.60 1.87
CA GLY A 146 4.15 4.64 2.36
C GLY A 146 4.13 4.67 3.88
N LEU A 147 4.87 5.62 4.47
CA LEU A 147 4.78 5.94 5.89
C LEU A 147 3.73 7.04 6.07
N PHE A 148 2.70 6.84 6.90
CA PHE A 148 1.63 7.83 7.12
C PHE A 148 1.08 8.50 5.85
N THR A 149 1.00 7.73 4.76
CA THR A 149 0.71 8.26 3.43
C THR A 149 -0.74 7.97 3.06
N SER A 150 -1.47 9.00 2.64
CA SER A 150 -2.81 8.86 2.08
C SER A 150 -2.80 8.91 0.55
N GLY A 151 -3.91 8.53 -0.08
CA GLY A 151 -4.12 8.67 -1.53
C GLY A 151 -4.55 7.35 -2.19
N GLY A 152 -3.91 6.99 -3.30
CA GLY A 152 -4.23 5.72 -3.95
C GLY A 152 -3.49 5.40 -5.26
N ILE A 153 -3.61 4.15 -5.68
CA ILE A 153 -3.06 3.62 -6.93
C ILE A 153 -4.22 3.08 -7.77
N PHE A 154 -4.37 3.57 -9.00
CA PHE A 154 -5.52 3.26 -9.85
C PHE A 154 -5.09 2.81 -11.24
N ASP A 155 -5.76 1.79 -11.78
CA ASP A 155 -5.57 1.28 -13.14
C ASP A 155 -4.09 1.01 -13.48
N THR A 156 -3.34 0.46 -12.52
CA THR A 156 -1.88 0.37 -12.57
C THR A 156 -1.45 -1.10 -12.54
N LEU A 157 -0.40 -1.42 -13.29
CA LEU A 157 0.28 -2.71 -13.20
C LEU A 157 1.51 -2.55 -12.31
N ILE A 158 1.65 -3.40 -11.30
CA ILE A 158 2.82 -3.48 -10.44
C ILE A 158 3.48 -4.84 -10.65
N GLU A 159 4.73 -4.83 -11.10
CA GLU A 159 5.50 -6.03 -11.41
C GLU A 159 6.83 -6.01 -10.66
N ASN A 160 7.12 -7.08 -9.92
CA ASN A 160 8.41 -7.21 -9.23
C ASN A 160 8.98 -8.60 -9.43
N SER A 161 10.12 -8.73 -10.10
CA SER A 161 10.74 -10.01 -10.46
C SER A 161 11.32 -10.81 -9.28
N GLN A 162 11.93 -10.12 -8.32
CA GLN A 162 12.57 -10.71 -7.15
C GLN A 162 12.39 -9.82 -5.92
N MET A 163 12.05 -10.46 -4.82
CA MET A 163 12.10 -9.85 -3.49
C MET A 163 13.31 -10.39 -2.75
N THR A 164 14.04 -9.50 -2.10
CA THR A 164 15.12 -9.85 -1.15
C THR A 164 14.50 -10.07 0.23
N ASP A 165 15.01 -9.46 1.30
CA ASP A 165 14.52 -9.68 2.67
C ASP A 165 13.38 -8.73 3.07
N GLU A 166 13.05 -7.74 2.24
CA GLU A 166 12.03 -6.72 2.53
C GLU A 166 10.81 -6.81 1.58
N PRO A 167 9.61 -6.36 2.02
CA PRO A 167 8.41 -6.32 1.20
C PRO A 167 8.57 -5.39 -0.01
N ALA A 168 7.90 -5.72 -1.12
CA ALA A 168 7.91 -4.85 -2.29
C ALA A 168 7.01 -3.62 -2.10
N ILE A 169 5.94 -3.77 -1.34
CA ILE A 169 4.99 -2.71 -1.03
C ILE A 169 4.81 -2.68 0.48
N THR A 170 5.06 -1.53 1.08
CA THR A 170 4.85 -1.31 2.52
C THR A 170 3.87 -0.16 2.72
N PHE A 171 2.85 -0.43 3.52
CA PHE A 171 1.96 0.56 4.09
C PHE A 171 2.13 0.56 5.60
N ASP A 172 2.67 1.63 6.16
CA ASP A 172 2.96 1.73 7.59
C ASP A 172 2.30 2.98 8.20
N SER A 173 1.46 2.75 9.20
CA SER A 173 0.88 3.80 10.04
C SER A 173 1.72 4.13 11.28
N ASN A 174 2.97 3.66 11.32
CA ASN A 174 3.94 3.77 12.40
C ASN A 174 3.36 3.38 13.76
N THR A 175 3.24 2.07 13.96
CA THR A 175 2.62 1.46 15.14
C THR A 175 3.30 1.77 16.48
N ARG A 176 4.47 2.43 16.45
CA ARG A 176 5.23 2.85 17.64
C ARG A 176 4.75 4.15 18.26
N ASP A 177 3.78 4.84 17.65
CA ASP A 177 3.39 6.19 18.08
C ASP A 177 2.43 6.24 19.28
N PHE A 178 1.88 5.10 19.73
CA PHE A 178 1.10 5.06 20.96
C PHE A 178 1.91 4.52 22.15
N ASP A 179 2.27 5.40 23.08
CA ASP A 179 2.91 5.02 24.33
C ASP A 179 1.87 4.42 25.30
N PHE A 180 1.80 3.09 25.36
CA PHE A 180 0.96 2.37 26.32
C PHE A 180 1.30 2.68 27.78
N ASN A 181 2.48 3.23 28.08
CA ASN A 181 2.79 3.70 29.43
C ASN A 181 1.99 4.94 29.84
N LEU A 182 1.24 5.57 28.94
CA LEU A 182 0.31 6.64 29.29
C LEU A 182 -0.95 6.13 30.00
N ILE A 183 -1.16 4.81 30.02
CA ILE A 183 -2.32 4.16 30.61
C ILE A 183 -1.94 3.50 31.93
N GLN A 184 -2.89 3.46 32.87
CA GLN A 184 -2.77 2.76 34.14
C GLN A 184 -4.14 2.22 34.61
N LYS A 185 -4.12 1.30 35.58
CA LYS A 185 -5.33 0.95 36.33
C LYS A 185 -5.67 2.02 37.35
N ASN A 186 -6.96 2.31 37.51
CA ASN A 186 -7.47 3.08 38.65
C ASN A 186 -7.70 2.16 39.88
N VAL A 187 -8.17 2.73 40.98
CA VAL A 187 -8.47 2.00 42.22
C VAL A 187 -9.57 0.93 42.07
N ASN A 188 -10.38 1.02 41.02
CA ASN A 188 -11.44 0.06 40.69
C ASN A 188 -10.98 -1.01 39.67
N ASN A 189 -9.69 -1.07 39.33
CA ASN A 189 -9.13 -1.89 38.24
C ASN A 189 -9.64 -1.52 36.83
N GLU A 190 -10.21 -0.32 36.65
CA GLU A 190 -10.59 0.19 35.34
C GLU A 190 -9.41 0.89 34.69
N CYS A 191 -9.43 0.94 33.37
CA CYS A 191 -8.41 1.63 32.60
C CYS A 191 -8.56 3.16 32.74
N GLN A 192 -7.46 3.89 32.94
CA GLN A 192 -7.43 5.34 32.90
C GLN A 192 -6.11 5.89 32.32
N PHE A 193 -6.16 7.11 31.80
CA PHE A 193 -4.94 7.87 31.44
C PHE A 193 -4.23 8.38 32.70
N LYS A 194 -2.90 8.30 32.72
CA LYS A 194 -2.07 8.83 33.83
C LYS A 194 -2.25 10.33 34.06
N SER A 195 -2.54 11.08 32.99
CA SER A 195 -2.89 12.51 33.04
C SER A 195 -4.26 12.79 33.68
N GLY A 196 -5.13 11.77 33.77
CA GLY A 196 -6.53 11.90 34.16
C GLY A 196 -7.46 12.35 33.03
N SER A 197 -6.95 12.72 31.86
CA SER A 197 -7.73 13.18 30.70
C SER A 197 -7.35 12.42 29.43
N GLN A 198 -8.36 12.05 28.65
CA GLN A 198 -8.15 11.47 27.32
C GLN A 198 -7.59 12.54 26.34
N PRO A 199 -6.92 12.13 25.25
CA PRO A 199 -6.59 13.04 24.16
C PRO A 199 -7.81 13.79 23.63
N GLU A 200 -7.63 15.05 23.25
CA GLU A 200 -8.73 15.91 22.76
C GLU A 200 -9.20 15.55 21.34
N SER A 201 -8.41 14.76 20.60
CA SER A 201 -8.71 14.32 19.23
C SER A 201 -8.12 12.94 18.94
N ASN A 202 -8.64 12.30 17.89
CA ASN A 202 -8.03 11.10 17.34
C ASN A 202 -6.70 11.41 16.62
N PRO A 203 -5.84 10.40 16.43
CA PRO A 203 -4.73 10.48 15.48
C PRO A 203 -5.21 10.83 14.07
N SER A 204 -4.32 11.41 13.27
CA SER A 204 -4.58 11.71 11.86
C SER A 204 -5.04 10.45 11.12
N PHE A 205 -6.15 10.57 10.39
CA PHE A 205 -6.70 9.46 9.63
C PHE A 205 -5.95 9.28 8.31
N ILE A 206 -5.55 8.04 8.02
CA ILE A 206 -4.85 7.65 6.80
C ILE A 206 -5.83 6.88 5.93
N LEU A 207 -6.00 7.29 4.68
CA LEU A 207 -6.83 6.59 3.70
C LEU A 207 -6.02 6.27 2.46
N PHE A 208 -5.94 5.00 2.09
CA PHE A 208 -5.30 4.56 0.86
C PHE A 208 -6.20 3.62 0.05
N GLU A 209 -6.33 3.89 -1.25
CA GLU A 209 -7.18 3.09 -2.16
C GLU A 209 -6.35 2.49 -3.30
N LEU A 210 -6.54 1.20 -3.55
CA LEU A 210 -6.03 0.50 -4.71
C LEU A 210 -7.23 0.03 -5.52
N TYR A 211 -7.39 0.57 -6.72
CA TYR A 211 -8.53 0.26 -7.58
C TYR A 211 -8.06 -0.24 -8.94
N ASN A 212 -8.53 -1.43 -9.34
CA ASN A 212 -8.17 -2.06 -10.61
C ASN A 212 -6.64 -2.15 -10.80
N VAL A 213 -5.94 -2.56 -9.74
CA VAL A 213 -4.49 -2.77 -9.75
C VAL A 213 -4.19 -4.24 -10.01
N THR A 214 -3.28 -4.51 -10.93
CA THR A 214 -2.75 -5.85 -11.13
C THR A 214 -1.38 -5.96 -10.50
N PHE A 215 -1.20 -6.90 -9.60
CA PHE A 215 0.07 -7.27 -9.01
C PHE A 215 0.57 -8.55 -9.68
N ARG A 216 1.82 -8.59 -10.12
CA ARG A 216 2.32 -9.69 -10.95
C ARG A 216 3.74 -10.15 -10.61
N ASN A 217 3.90 -11.47 -10.67
CA ASN A 217 5.15 -12.22 -10.86
C ASN A 217 6.24 -12.01 -9.81
N THR A 218 5.94 -12.29 -8.54
CA THR A 218 6.91 -12.14 -7.46
C THR A 218 7.46 -13.47 -7.04
N SER A 219 8.78 -13.59 -7.10
CA SER A 219 9.48 -14.76 -6.64
C SER A 219 10.40 -14.35 -5.50
N THR A 220 10.24 -14.99 -4.33
CA THR A 220 11.02 -14.68 -3.12
C THR A 220 11.96 -15.83 -2.80
N SER A 221 13.16 -15.50 -2.30
CA SER A 221 14.09 -16.47 -1.73
C SER A 221 13.74 -16.86 -0.29
N ASN A 222 12.80 -16.13 0.33
CA ASN A 222 12.42 -16.22 1.73
C ASN A 222 10.91 -16.48 1.87
N THR A 223 10.56 -17.63 2.45
CA THR A 223 9.17 -18.08 2.71
C THR A 223 8.36 -17.13 3.59
N PHE A 224 9.03 -16.23 4.32
CA PHE A 224 8.39 -15.33 5.29
C PHE A 224 8.29 -13.89 4.81
N ASN A 225 8.78 -13.57 3.60
CA ASN A 225 8.76 -12.19 3.10
C ASN A 225 7.48 -11.92 2.28
N PRO A 226 6.55 -11.09 2.79
CA PRO A 226 5.30 -10.80 2.11
C PRO A 226 5.49 -9.82 0.97
N PHE A 227 4.74 -9.98 -0.13
CA PHE A 227 4.81 -9.04 -1.25
C PHE A 227 4.30 -7.66 -0.84
N ILE A 228 3.21 -7.64 -0.06
CA ILE A 228 2.63 -6.44 0.52
C ILE A 228 2.63 -6.59 2.04
N SER A 229 3.23 -5.63 2.74
CA SER A 229 3.14 -5.51 4.20
C SER A 229 2.26 -4.32 4.57
N ILE A 230 1.27 -4.55 5.42
CA ILE A 230 0.35 -3.54 5.94
C ILE A 230 0.45 -3.55 7.45
N ILE A 231 0.97 -2.47 8.03
CA ILE A 231 1.11 -2.29 9.47
C ILE A 231 0.15 -1.16 9.89
N THR A 232 -0.96 -1.54 10.52
CA THR A 232 -2.13 -0.67 10.65
C THR A 232 -2.52 -0.40 12.10
N THR A 233 -2.88 0.85 12.39
CA THR A 233 -3.55 1.29 13.62
C THR A 233 -5.04 1.58 13.32
N PRO A 234 -5.90 1.80 14.34
CA PRO A 234 -7.31 2.15 14.13
C PRO A 234 -7.56 3.44 13.32
N SER A 235 -6.54 4.26 13.05
CA SER A 235 -6.68 5.47 12.23
C SER A 235 -6.34 5.22 10.76
N MET A 236 -6.06 3.99 10.34
CA MET A 236 -5.66 3.68 8.97
C MET A 236 -6.68 2.79 8.26
N SER A 237 -7.08 3.22 7.06
CA SER A 237 -7.87 2.42 6.12
C SER A 237 -7.10 2.17 4.83
N VAL A 238 -7.05 0.91 4.39
CA VAL A 238 -6.53 0.52 3.08
C VAL A 238 -7.57 -0.32 2.36
N THR A 239 -7.96 0.09 1.15
CA THR A 239 -8.94 -0.64 0.35
C THR A 239 -8.31 -1.15 -0.94
N PHE A 240 -8.55 -2.41 -1.26
CA PHE A 240 -8.27 -3.04 -2.54
C PHE A 240 -9.62 -3.36 -3.20
N ASP A 241 -9.92 -2.75 -4.35
CA ASP A 241 -11.14 -3.05 -5.12
C ASP A 241 -10.78 -3.41 -6.57
N LEU A 242 -11.37 -4.48 -7.09
CA LEU A 242 -11.10 -5.02 -8.44
C LEU A 242 -9.62 -5.34 -8.71
N CYS A 243 -8.84 -5.59 -7.66
CA CYS A 243 -7.43 -5.91 -7.79
C CYS A 243 -7.20 -7.37 -8.19
N THR A 244 -6.18 -7.63 -9.00
CA THR A 244 -5.76 -8.98 -9.39
C THR A 244 -4.37 -9.27 -8.85
N PHE A 245 -4.18 -10.40 -8.18
CA PHE A 245 -2.90 -10.90 -7.68
C PHE A 245 -2.49 -12.11 -8.51
N GLU A 246 -1.47 -11.98 -9.35
CA GLU A 246 -1.00 -13.04 -10.26
C GLU A 246 0.39 -13.52 -9.84
N ARG A 247 0.46 -14.71 -9.23
CA ARG A 247 1.72 -15.28 -8.72
C ARG A 247 2.41 -14.35 -7.73
N CYS A 248 1.63 -13.80 -6.80
CA CYS A 248 2.12 -12.93 -5.74
C CYS A 248 2.35 -13.72 -4.45
N THR A 249 3.44 -13.46 -3.74
CA THR A 249 3.58 -13.96 -2.35
C THR A 249 2.53 -13.28 -1.45
N ASN A 250 2.38 -13.77 -0.23
CA ASN A 250 1.28 -13.37 0.65
C ASN A 250 1.23 -11.85 0.92
N VAL A 251 0.03 -11.36 1.21
CA VAL A 251 -0.19 -10.05 1.83
C VAL A 251 -0.17 -10.23 3.34
N LEU A 252 0.79 -9.61 4.02
CA LEU A 252 0.87 -9.59 5.49
C LEU A 252 0.13 -8.37 6.04
N ILE A 253 -0.77 -8.60 6.98
CA ILE A 253 -1.51 -7.57 7.70
C ILE A 253 -1.19 -7.70 9.18
N GLN A 254 -0.53 -6.69 9.72
CA GLN A 254 -0.23 -6.57 11.14
C GLN A 254 -1.14 -5.54 11.76
N LEU A 255 -2.10 -6.02 12.57
CA LEU A 255 -3.03 -5.17 13.29
C LEU A 255 -2.36 -4.67 14.57
N SER A 256 -2.33 -3.36 14.74
CA SER A 256 -1.89 -2.68 15.95
C SER A 256 -3.04 -2.02 16.68
N ARG A 257 -2.86 -1.93 17.99
CA ARG A 257 -3.80 -1.21 18.86
C ARG A 257 -3.31 0.20 19.10
N SER A 258 -4.23 1.14 19.21
CA SER A 258 -3.91 2.52 19.58
C SER A 258 -5.14 3.20 20.19
N TYR A 259 -4.93 4.37 20.79
CA TYR A 259 -6.03 5.24 21.16
C TYR A 259 -6.81 5.69 19.93
N PHE A 260 -8.12 5.50 19.98
CA PHE A 260 -9.06 6.01 19.00
C PHE A 260 -10.45 6.14 19.63
N ASN A 261 -10.97 7.35 19.73
CA ASN A 261 -12.32 7.61 20.20
C ASN A 261 -13.33 7.48 19.04
N PRO A 262 -14.27 6.52 19.09
CA PRO A 262 -15.28 6.34 18.04
C PRO A 262 -16.27 7.52 17.93
N ASP A 263 -16.36 8.40 18.93
CA ASP A 263 -17.17 9.62 18.85
C ASP A 263 -16.57 10.66 17.90
N TYR A 264 -15.26 10.56 17.61
CA TYR A 264 -14.54 11.50 16.74
C TYR A 264 -14.29 10.96 15.33
N GLY A 265 -14.67 9.71 15.03
CA GLY A 265 -14.47 9.12 13.71
C GLY A 265 -14.76 7.62 13.66
N GLN A 266 -14.56 7.04 12.48
CA GLN A 266 -14.71 5.60 12.28
C GLN A 266 -13.35 4.91 12.37
N ILE A 267 -13.33 3.75 13.02
CA ILE A 267 -12.16 2.88 13.07
C ILE A 267 -11.82 2.45 11.64
N GLY A 268 -10.56 2.61 11.28
CA GLY A 268 -10.01 2.24 9.98
C GLY A 268 -10.04 0.73 9.73
N GLN A 269 -10.15 0.37 8.45
CA GLN A 269 -10.37 -1.00 8.01
C GLN A 269 -9.43 -1.35 6.84
N ILE A 270 -8.96 -2.59 6.82
CA ILE A 270 -8.30 -3.16 5.66
C ILE A 270 -9.33 -3.96 4.87
N VAL A 271 -9.65 -3.52 3.66
CA VAL A 271 -10.76 -4.08 2.87
C VAL A 271 -10.24 -4.63 1.56
N PHE A 272 -10.56 -5.89 1.27
CA PHE A 272 -10.41 -6.50 -0.05
C PHE A 272 -11.80 -6.74 -0.62
N LYS A 273 -12.07 -6.17 -1.80
CA LYS A 273 -13.37 -6.21 -2.44
C LYS A 273 -13.21 -6.61 -3.90
N HIS A 274 -13.95 -7.62 -4.34
CA HIS A 274 -13.88 -8.10 -5.74
C HIS A 274 -12.46 -8.43 -6.22
N CYS A 275 -11.57 -8.83 -5.31
CA CYS A 275 -10.20 -9.15 -5.65
C CYS A 275 -10.08 -10.59 -6.16
N ILE A 276 -9.13 -10.83 -7.05
CA ILE A 276 -8.86 -12.14 -7.62
C ILE A 276 -7.41 -12.53 -7.31
N TRP A 277 -7.21 -13.63 -6.59
CA TRP A 277 -5.91 -14.29 -6.48
C TRP A 277 -5.83 -15.36 -7.57
N ASN A 278 -5.15 -15.02 -8.65
CA ASN A 278 -4.99 -15.83 -9.85
C ASN A 278 -3.67 -16.62 -9.79
N SER A 279 -3.60 -17.58 -8.86
CA SER A 279 -2.43 -18.34 -8.40
C SER A 279 -1.56 -17.63 -7.35
N ASN A 280 -1.17 -18.41 -6.34
CA ASN A 280 -0.22 -18.01 -5.32
C ASN A 280 1.19 -17.86 -5.91
N GLY A 281 1.97 -16.97 -5.31
CA GLY A 281 3.40 -16.85 -5.55
C GLY A 281 4.13 -18.12 -5.13
N LEU A 282 5.31 -18.30 -5.72
CA LEU A 282 6.16 -19.46 -5.50
C LEU A 282 7.32 -19.09 -4.59
N ILE A 283 7.63 -19.95 -3.64
CA ILE A 283 8.79 -19.76 -2.78
C ILE A 283 9.97 -20.60 -3.29
N TRP A 284 11.14 -19.96 -3.38
CA TRP A 284 12.41 -20.62 -3.73
C TRP A 284 12.84 -21.64 -2.67
N ASN A 285 13.30 -22.81 -3.11
CA ASN A 285 13.86 -23.82 -2.22
C ASN A 285 15.37 -23.60 -2.02
N GLN A 286 15.75 -23.09 -0.84
CA GLN A 286 17.16 -22.84 -0.49
C GLN A 286 18.05 -24.09 -0.48
N GLN A 287 17.49 -25.30 -0.26
CA GLN A 287 18.28 -26.53 -0.20
C GLN A 287 18.76 -27.00 -1.57
N LEU A 288 18.02 -26.67 -2.63
CA LEU A 288 18.30 -27.14 -3.98
C LEU A 288 18.98 -26.08 -4.87
N LYS A 289 18.90 -24.79 -4.50
CA LYS A 289 19.33 -23.67 -5.36
C LYS A 289 18.78 -23.78 -6.78
N ASP A 290 17.54 -24.27 -6.94
CA ASP A 290 16.91 -24.50 -8.24
C ASP A 290 15.41 -24.13 -8.20
N TRP A 291 14.89 -23.64 -9.34
CA TRP A 291 13.48 -23.28 -9.56
C TRP A 291 12.62 -24.52 -9.91
N ASP A 292 13.08 -25.73 -9.54
CA ASP A 292 12.44 -26.98 -9.96
C ASP A 292 10.95 -26.99 -9.60
N GLN A 293 10.11 -27.03 -10.64
CA GLN A 293 8.65 -26.99 -10.58
C GLN A 293 8.05 -28.14 -9.75
N THR A 294 8.83 -29.18 -9.48
CA THR A 294 8.37 -30.37 -8.75
C THR A 294 8.42 -30.24 -7.22
N GLN A 295 9.04 -29.17 -6.68
CA GLN A 295 9.23 -28.98 -5.23
C GLN A 295 8.90 -27.57 -4.70
N GLN A 296 8.04 -26.84 -5.42
CA GLN A 296 7.63 -25.48 -5.05
C GLN A 296 6.57 -25.49 -3.94
N VAL A 297 6.69 -24.56 -2.98
CA VAL A 297 5.69 -24.31 -1.93
C VAL A 297 4.93 -23.03 -2.29
N GLU A 298 3.59 -23.10 -2.27
CA GLU A 298 2.74 -21.93 -2.46
C GLU A 298 2.83 -21.00 -1.24
N SER A 299 2.96 -19.70 -1.48
CA SER A 299 3.19 -18.69 -0.42
C SER A 299 1.96 -18.34 0.43
N GLY A 300 0.79 -18.88 0.09
CA GLY A 300 -0.50 -18.39 0.57
C GLY A 300 -0.83 -16.98 0.06
N ALA A 301 -2.08 -16.56 0.26
CA ALA A 301 -2.65 -15.32 -0.21
C ALA A 301 -2.63 -14.20 0.85
N ILE A 302 -3.07 -14.48 2.09
CA ILE A 302 -3.22 -13.46 3.15
C ILE A 302 -2.75 -14.02 4.49
N THR A 303 -1.94 -13.26 5.22
CA THR A 303 -1.60 -13.52 6.62
C THR A 303 -2.07 -12.37 7.49
N VAL A 304 -2.80 -12.64 8.57
CA VAL A 304 -3.23 -11.62 9.53
C VAL A 304 -2.78 -11.98 10.94
N GLN A 305 -2.09 -11.06 11.59
CA GLN A 305 -1.55 -11.21 12.94
C GLN A 305 -1.57 -9.89 13.71
N TYR A 306 -1.43 -9.94 15.03
CA TYR A 306 -1.11 -8.74 15.80
C TYR A 306 0.34 -8.28 15.54
N THR A 307 0.58 -6.98 15.66
CA THR A 307 1.95 -6.47 15.81
C THR A 307 2.39 -6.72 17.25
N ASP A 308 3.64 -7.16 17.46
CA ASP A 308 4.19 -7.58 18.75
C ASP A 308 3.68 -6.73 19.93
N PHE A 309 3.02 -7.41 20.86
CA PHE A 309 2.35 -6.81 22.00
C PHE A 309 3.26 -6.87 23.24
N PRO A 310 3.27 -5.84 24.10
CA PRO A 310 3.90 -5.96 25.40
C PRO A 310 3.21 -7.09 26.17
N ALA A 311 3.94 -8.16 26.50
CA ALA A 311 3.40 -9.35 27.15
C ALA A 311 2.70 -9.10 28.51
N GLU A 312 2.79 -7.88 29.05
CA GLU A 312 2.32 -7.48 30.36
C GLU A 312 1.54 -6.15 30.27
N LEU A 313 0.37 -6.13 29.62
CA LEU A 313 -0.57 -5.02 29.85
C LEU A 313 -1.36 -5.27 31.13
N ASP A 314 -1.30 -4.28 32.02
CA ASP A 314 -2.03 -4.28 33.29
C ASP A 314 -3.55 -4.11 33.11
N TYR A 315 -4.15 -4.15 31.93
CA TYR A 315 -5.59 -3.88 31.75
C TYR A 315 -6.20 -4.70 30.61
N THR A 316 -7.53 -4.83 30.61
CA THR A 316 -8.26 -5.55 29.56
C THR A 316 -8.36 -4.71 28.28
N ILE A 317 -8.22 -5.40 27.15
CA ILE A 317 -7.96 -4.83 25.83
C ILE A 317 -9.17 -4.10 25.19
N ASP A 318 -10.34 -4.13 25.81
CA ASP A 318 -11.56 -3.48 25.31
C ASP A 318 -12.18 -2.55 26.38
N SER A 319 -11.31 -1.91 27.17
CA SER A 319 -11.67 -1.09 28.33
C SER A 319 -11.90 0.40 28.00
N ASP A 320 -12.46 1.15 28.96
CA ASP A 320 -12.92 2.56 28.89
C ASP A 320 -11.90 3.61 28.40
N CYS A 321 -10.67 3.21 28.08
CA CYS A 321 -9.62 4.10 27.57
C CYS A 321 -9.66 4.32 26.05
N ASN A 322 -10.69 3.84 25.35
CA ASN A 322 -10.79 3.98 23.88
C ASN A 322 -9.58 3.38 23.14
N ILE A 323 -9.05 2.26 23.63
CA ILE A 323 -7.98 1.52 22.95
C ILE A 323 -8.64 0.55 21.99
N ASN A 324 -8.46 0.83 20.71
CA ASN A 324 -9.14 0.12 19.65
C ASN A 324 -8.13 -0.58 18.74
N THR A 325 -8.65 -1.49 17.91
CA THR A 325 -7.90 -2.17 16.84
C THR A 325 -8.71 -2.04 15.55
N GLY A 326 -8.05 -1.88 14.41
CA GLY A 326 -8.70 -2.01 13.11
C GLY A 326 -9.19 -3.43 12.85
N ASN A 327 -9.94 -3.62 11.77
CA ASN A 327 -10.39 -4.93 11.32
C ASN A 327 -10.08 -5.17 9.83
N VAL A 328 -10.16 -6.43 9.43
CA VAL A 328 -9.95 -6.89 8.06
C VAL A 328 -11.26 -7.41 7.47
N ILE A 329 -11.63 -6.96 6.28
CA ILE A 329 -12.84 -7.38 5.58
C ILE A 329 -12.43 -7.92 4.22
N VAL A 330 -12.82 -9.16 3.91
CA VAL A 330 -12.60 -9.78 2.62
C VAL A 330 -13.98 -10.11 2.03
N GLU A 331 -14.35 -9.42 0.95
CA GLU A 331 -15.69 -9.45 0.39
C GLU A 331 -15.70 -9.69 -1.12
N ASN A 332 -16.52 -10.64 -1.58
CA ASN A 332 -16.71 -10.99 -3.00
C ASN A 332 -15.38 -11.34 -3.70
N CYS A 333 -14.42 -11.90 -2.98
CA CYS A 333 -13.11 -12.26 -3.52
C CYS A 333 -13.06 -13.68 -4.08
N VAL A 334 -12.17 -13.92 -5.04
CA VAL A 334 -11.93 -15.24 -5.62
C VAL A 334 -10.50 -15.67 -5.37
N PHE A 335 -10.32 -16.84 -4.78
CA PHE A 335 -9.01 -17.46 -4.54
C PHE A 335 -8.87 -18.68 -5.45
N MET A 336 -7.92 -18.59 -6.40
CA MET A 336 -7.60 -19.66 -7.33
C MET A 336 -6.21 -20.21 -7.01
N ASP A 337 -6.16 -21.46 -6.56
CA ASP A 337 -4.91 -22.16 -6.23
C ASP A 337 -4.66 -23.34 -7.20
N SER A 338 -3.44 -23.90 -7.17
CA SER A 338 -3.12 -25.08 -7.98
C SER A 338 -3.57 -26.39 -7.29
N VAL A 339 -3.72 -26.38 -5.95
CA VAL A 339 -3.93 -27.57 -5.12
C VAL A 339 -5.40 -27.79 -4.72
N GLY A 340 -6.25 -26.77 -4.73
CA GLY A 340 -7.69 -26.80 -4.47
C GLY A 340 -8.08 -26.73 -2.99
N THR A 341 -7.19 -26.32 -2.07
CA THR A 341 -7.41 -26.46 -0.62
C THR A 341 -7.16 -25.18 0.17
N ILE A 342 -8.24 -24.69 0.79
CA ILE A 342 -8.34 -23.48 1.64
C ILE A 342 -7.26 -23.38 2.73
N ALA A 343 -6.77 -24.51 3.27
CA ALA A 343 -6.06 -24.56 4.54
C ALA A 343 -4.65 -23.91 4.55
N SER A 344 -4.08 -23.61 3.38
CA SER A 344 -2.74 -23.03 3.28
C SER A 344 -2.72 -21.60 2.73
N ASP A 345 -3.85 -21.11 2.21
CA ASP A 345 -3.90 -19.82 1.52
C ASP A 345 -4.11 -18.63 2.46
N ILE A 346 -4.72 -18.87 3.62
CA ILE A 346 -5.03 -17.79 4.55
C ILE A 346 -4.60 -18.21 5.95
N LEU A 347 -3.62 -17.48 6.50
CA LEU A 347 -3.09 -17.70 7.84
C LEU A 347 -3.60 -16.60 8.76
N ILE A 348 -4.27 -16.98 9.84
CA ILE A 348 -4.88 -16.02 10.78
C ILE A 348 -4.49 -16.47 12.19
N GLU A 349 -3.98 -15.53 12.99
CA GLU A 349 -3.77 -15.75 14.41
C GLU A 349 -5.11 -16.07 15.13
N GLU A 350 -5.14 -17.13 15.95
CA GLU A 350 -6.38 -17.69 16.52
C GLU A 350 -7.21 -16.65 17.31
N ASP A 351 -6.54 -15.79 18.08
CA ASP A 351 -7.16 -14.73 18.87
C ASP A 351 -7.87 -13.65 18.01
N LEU A 352 -7.51 -13.51 16.74
CA LEU A 352 -8.18 -12.58 15.82
C LEU A 352 -9.53 -13.14 15.33
N LEU A 353 -9.60 -14.46 15.15
CA LEU A 353 -10.84 -15.14 14.77
C LEU A 353 -11.87 -15.08 15.90
N THR A 354 -11.44 -15.33 17.15
CA THR A 354 -12.34 -15.28 18.31
C THR A 354 -12.91 -13.89 18.55
N ARG A 355 -12.13 -12.84 18.27
CA ARG A 355 -12.54 -11.43 18.36
C ARG A 355 -13.28 -10.90 17.13
N GLN A 356 -13.48 -11.72 16.09
CA GLN A 356 -14.13 -11.33 14.82
C GLN A 356 -13.45 -10.12 14.14
N LEU A 357 -12.13 -9.96 14.31
CA LEU A 357 -11.35 -8.88 13.70
C LEU A 357 -11.05 -9.12 12.22
N ILE A 358 -11.43 -10.29 11.70
CA ILE A 358 -11.44 -10.60 10.28
C ILE A 358 -12.78 -11.21 9.88
N THR A 359 -13.33 -10.75 8.76
CA THR A 359 -14.61 -11.24 8.23
C THR A 359 -14.49 -11.59 6.75
N PHE A 360 -15.00 -12.77 6.37
CA PHE A 360 -15.12 -13.20 4.98
C PHE A 360 -16.60 -13.18 4.54
N LYS A 361 -16.88 -12.56 3.39
CA LYS A 361 -18.24 -12.45 2.83
C LYS A 361 -18.22 -12.83 1.35
N ASN A 362 -19.03 -13.81 0.97
CA ASN A 362 -19.21 -14.23 -0.44
C ASN A 362 -17.90 -14.53 -1.18
N CYS A 363 -16.89 -15.07 -0.49
CA CYS A 363 -15.63 -15.47 -1.12
C CYS A 363 -15.76 -16.86 -1.76
N THR A 364 -15.15 -17.03 -2.92
CA THR A 364 -15.11 -18.30 -3.64
C THR A 364 -13.69 -18.85 -3.67
N TYR A 365 -13.56 -20.17 -3.51
CA TYR A 365 -12.28 -20.89 -3.48
C TYR A 365 -12.33 -22.05 -4.47
N GLY A 366 -11.26 -22.29 -5.21
CA GLY A 366 -11.15 -23.50 -6.01
C GLY A 366 -10.01 -23.52 -7.01
N LYS A 367 -9.79 -24.71 -7.59
CA LYS A 367 -8.79 -24.87 -8.64
C LYS A 367 -9.15 -24.04 -9.87
N GLU A 368 -8.14 -23.41 -10.47
CA GLU A 368 -8.28 -22.59 -11.68
C GLU A 368 -9.10 -23.28 -12.80
N LEU A 369 -8.87 -24.59 -13.00
CA LEU A 369 -9.57 -25.42 -14.01
C LEU A 369 -11.06 -25.66 -13.73
N GLN A 370 -11.50 -25.55 -12.47
CA GLN A 370 -12.90 -25.75 -12.07
C GLN A 370 -13.69 -24.45 -12.14
N LEU A 371 -13.07 -23.33 -11.78
CA LEU A 371 -13.70 -22.00 -11.80
C LEU A 371 -13.83 -21.45 -13.22
N LYS A 372 -12.88 -21.74 -14.13
CA LYS A 372 -13.00 -21.40 -15.56
C LYS A 372 -14.13 -22.10 -16.32
N LYS A 373 -14.81 -23.09 -15.72
CA LYS A 373 -15.96 -23.78 -16.33
C LYS A 373 -17.31 -23.21 -15.87
N GLN A 374 -17.31 -22.34 -14.86
CA GLN A 374 -18.54 -21.77 -14.27
C GLN A 374 -18.84 -20.35 -14.78
N HIS A 375 -17.91 -19.77 -15.55
CA HIS A 375 -18.06 -18.53 -16.31
C HIS A 375 -17.76 -18.82 -17.78
#